data_AF-A0A973JLB0-F1
#
_entry.id   AF-A0A973JLB0-F1
#
_cell.length_a   1.000
_cell.length_b   1.000
_cell.length_c   1.000
_cell.angle_alpha   90.00
_cell.angle_beta   90.00
_cell.angle_gamma   90.00
#
_symmetry.space_group_name_H-M   'P 1'
#
loop_
_entity.id
_entity.type
_entity.pdbx_description
1 polymer ?
#
loop_
_entity_poly.entity_id
_entity_poly.type
_entity_poly.pdbx_seq_one_letter_code
_entity_poly.pdbx_strand_id
1 'polypeptide(L)'
;MKLEDLINISETIEVMDIGAAVISETPNYKKLLDENLAHLNAFDGDTRQTEKIKAAYGDRASIYTDFLSDGTIKTLYIADELSGMTSVYKPNVNALRYFNGFENFGTIYSTKEIQTKKLDDVYDIPQIDMLKMDIQGSEL
;
A
#
# COMPACT_ATOMS: atom_id res chain seq x y z
N MET A 1 32.08 6.05 5.31
CA MET A 1 30.98 6.85 5.86
C MET A 1 29.72 6.35 5.20
N LYS A 2 28.97 5.54 5.92
CA LYS A 2 27.64 5.07 5.55
C LYS A 2 26.62 6.12 5.98
N LEU A 3 25.40 6.07 5.45
CA LEU A 3 24.33 7.00 5.82
C LEU A 3 24.01 6.93 7.32
N GLU A 4 24.11 5.74 7.92
CA GLU A 4 23.97 5.51 9.37
C GLU A 4 25.03 6.25 10.21
N ASP A 5 26.19 6.59 9.64
CA ASP A 5 27.23 7.38 10.32
C ASP A 5 26.89 8.89 10.32
N LEU A 6 25.97 9.32 9.45
CA LEU A 6 25.55 10.72 9.26
C LEU A 6 24.22 11.02 9.96
N ILE A 7 23.35 10.03 10.08
CA ILE A 7 22.02 10.14 10.66
C ILE A 7 21.96 9.20 11.85
N ASN A 8 21.95 9.76 13.06
CA ASN A 8 21.83 8.98 14.29
C ASN A 8 20.37 8.54 14.48
N ILE A 9 20.01 7.38 13.94
CA ILE A 9 18.69 6.77 14.12
C ILE A 9 18.66 6.17 15.54
N SER A 10 18.05 6.88 16.48
CA SER A 10 17.97 6.46 17.89
C SER A 10 16.69 5.69 18.23
N GLU A 11 15.68 5.76 17.36
CA GLU A 11 14.37 5.14 17.54
C GLU A 11 13.95 4.41 16.25
N THR A 12 13.02 3.46 16.37
CA THR A 12 12.46 2.75 15.22
C THR A 12 11.71 3.73 14.33
N ILE A 13 11.99 3.72 13.02
CA ILE A 13 11.29 4.54 12.04
C ILE A 13 9.93 3.91 11.73
N GLU A 14 8.85 4.62 12.00
CA GLU A 14 7.50 4.18 11.67
C GLU A 14 7.17 4.52 10.22
N VAL A 15 7.18 3.50 9.36
CA VAL A 15 6.87 3.62 7.94
C VAL A 15 5.40 3.29 7.73
N MET A 16 4.65 4.18 7.08
CA MET A 16 3.31 3.89 6.58
C MET A 16 3.38 3.64 5.07
N ASP A 17 2.92 2.47 4.62
CA ASP A 17 2.70 2.19 3.20
C ASP A 17 1.20 2.07 2.93
N ILE A 18 0.65 3.02 2.17
CA ILE A 18 -0.72 2.96 1.64
C ILE A 18 -0.67 2.42 0.21
N GLY A 19 -1.29 1.26 0.00
CA GLY A 19 -1.11 0.46 -1.21
C GLY A 19 0.06 -0.52 -1.05
N ALA A 20 0.05 -1.27 0.05
CA ALA A 20 1.14 -2.15 0.47
C ALA A 20 1.14 -3.54 -0.18
N ALA A 21 0.46 -3.72 -1.32
CA ALA A 21 0.43 -4.97 -2.06
C ALA A 21 1.85 -5.48 -2.35
N VAL A 22 2.10 -6.76 -2.06
CA VAL A 22 3.40 -7.38 -2.37
C VAL A 22 3.39 -7.82 -3.83
N ILE A 23 3.90 -6.93 -4.68
CA ILE A 23 4.08 -7.13 -6.13
C ILE A 23 5.56 -7.33 -6.48
N SER A 24 5.87 -7.43 -7.77
CA SER A 24 7.26 -7.59 -8.26
C SER A 24 8.05 -6.27 -8.21
N GLU A 25 8.03 -5.60 -7.06
CA GLU A 25 8.76 -4.38 -6.77
C GLU A 25 9.48 -4.52 -5.41
N THR A 26 10.64 -3.89 -5.28
CA THR A 26 11.31 -3.73 -3.98
C THR A 26 11.02 -2.33 -3.45
N PRO A 27 10.28 -2.18 -2.33
CA PRO A 27 9.97 -0.86 -1.81
C PRO A 27 11.25 -0.15 -1.34
N ASN A 28 11.27 1.18 -1.49
CA ASN A 28 12.42 2.01 -1.15
C ASN A 28 12.83 1.95 0.34
N TYR A 29 11.90 1.61 1.23
CA TYR A 29 12.15 1.42 2.67
C TYR A 29 12.62 0.00 3.05
N LYS A 30 12.69 -0.95 2.11
CA LYS A 30 13.00 -2.37 2.39
C LYS A 30 14.30 -2.55 3.18
N LYS A 31 15.32 -1.74 2.86
CA LYS A 31 16.61 -1.79 3.55
C LYS A 31 16.50 -1.45 5.03
N LEU A 32 15.65 -0.47 5.40
CA LEU A 32 15.43 -0.10 6.80
C LEU A 32 14.78 -1.25 7.59
N LEU A 33 13.83 -1.95 6.97
CA LEU A 33 13.23 -3.14 7.58
C LEU A 33 14.25 -4.27 7.73
N ASP A 34 15.12 -4.48 6.75
CA ASP A 34 16.15 -5.54 6.78
C ASP A 34 17.26 -5.28 7.81
N GLU A 35 17.56 -4.01 8.09
CA GLU A 35 18.50 -3.59 9.13
C GLU A 35 17.84 -3.44 10.51
N ASN A 36 16.55 -3.78 10.64
CA ASN A 36 15.77 -3.66 11.88
C ASN A 36 15.73 -2.23 12.44
N LEU A 37 15.73 -1.24 11.55
CA LEU A 37 15.67 0.19 11.84
C LEU A 37 14.26 0.77 11.69
N ALA A 38 13.34 0.03 11.09
CA ALA A 38 11.98 0.47 10.82
C ALA A 38 10.93 -0.60 11.15
N HIS A 39 9.72 -0.14 11.42
CA HIS A 39 8.51 -0.94 11.49
C HIS A 39 7.55 -0.50 10.39
N LEU A 40 6.88 -1.45 9.74
CA LEU A 40 5.97 -1.18 8.64
C LEU A 40 4.51 -1.19 9.12
N ASN A 41 3.78 -0.12 8.86
CA ASN A 41 2.35 -0.01 8.98
C ASN A 41 1.75 -0.14 7.57
N ALA A 42 1.44 -1.37 7.17
CA ALA A 42 1.01 -1.73 5.82
C ALA A 42 -0.51 -1.62 5.68
N PHE A 43 -0.97 -0.72 4.81
CA PHE A 43 -2.37 -0.53 4.47
C PHE A 43 -2.67 -1.14 3.11
N ASP A 44 -3.50 -2.17 3.10
CA ASP A 44 -4.09 -2.70 1.87
C ASP A 44 -5.48 -3.29 2.16
N GLY A 45 -6.52 -2.68 1.57
CA GLY A 45 -7.89 -3.15 1.73
C GLY A 45 -8.19 -4.46 1.00
N ASP A 46 -7.34 -4.86 0.04
CA ASP A 46 -7.45 -6.13 -0.64
C ASP A 46 -6.86 -7.27 0.20
N THR A 47 -7.74 -7.95 0.93
CA THR A 47 -7.37 -9.03 1.85
C THR A 47 -6.66 -10.21 1.16
N ARG A 48 -6.66 -10.29 -0.17
CA ARG A 48 -5.85 -11.25 -0.94
C ARG A 48 -4.34 -11.02 -0.74
N GLN A 49 -3.92 -9.79 -0.44
CA GLN A 49 -2.51 -9.44 -0.22
C GLN A 49 -2.02 -9.73 1.20
N THR A 50 -2.94 -9.90 2.17
CA THR A 50 -2.60 -10.03 3.60
C THR A 50 -1.57 -11.12 3.88
N GLU A 51 -1.76 -12.33 3.34
CA GLU A 51 -0.82 -13.43 3.59
C GLU A 51 0.54 -13.20 2.93
N LYS A 52 0.59 -12.52 1.78
CA LYS A 52 1.87 -12.14 1.14
C LYS A 52 2.61 -11.09 1.96
N ILE A 53 1.90 -10.10 2.50
CA ILE A 53 2.47 -9.08 3.39
C ILE A 53 3.04 -9.74 4.65
N LYS A 54 2.28 -10.64 5.29
CA LYS A 54 2.78 -11.41 6.45
C LYS A 54 4.02 -12.23 6.10
N ALA A 55 4.00 -12.93 4.97
CA ALA A 55 5.14 -13.75 4.54
C ALA A 55 6.39 -12.90 4.21
N ALA A 56 6.21 -11.70 3.65
CA ALA A 56 7.31 -10.82 3.27
C ALA A 56 7.96 -10.12 4.47
N TYR A 57 7.16 -9.69 5.45
CA TYR A 57 7.63 -8.79 6.52
C TYR A 57 7.61 -9.40 7.92
N GLY A 58 6.76 -10.40 8.18
CA GLY A 58 6.61 -11.04 9.48
C GLY A 58 6.25 -10.03 10.57
N ASP A 59 6.87 -10.16 11.75
CA ASP A 59 6.63 -9.30 12.91
C ASP A 59 7.12 -7.86 12.75
N ARG A 60 7.81 -7.54 11.63
CA ARG A 60 8.23 -6.18 11.28
C ARG A 60 7.11 -5.36 10.63
N ALA A 61 5.90 -5.91 10.54
CA ALA A 61 4.76 -5.22 9.95
C ALA A 61 3.46 -5.38 10.76
N SER A 62 2.77 -4.27 10.96
CA SER A 62 1.35 -4.20 11.32
C SER A 62 0.53 -4.10 10.03
N ILE A 63 -0.58 -4.85 9.92
CA ILE A 63 -1.41 -4.89 8.70
C ILE A 63 -2.79 -4.29 8.98
N TYR A 64 -3.17 -3.31 8.16
CA TYR A 64 -4.46 -2.64 8.18
C TYR A 64 -5.20 -2.95 6.89
N THR A 65 -6.44 -3.45 7.02
CA THR A 65 -7.25 -3.95 5.88
C THR A 65 -8.41 -3.02 5.52
N ASP A 66 -8.34 -1.77 5.97
CA ASP A 66 -9.31 -0.74 5.60
C ASP A 66 -9.01 -0.19 4.20
N PHE A 67 -10.06 0.03 3.40
CA PHE A 67 -9.94 0.83 2.18
C PHE A 67 -9.97 2.31 2.55
N LEU A 68 -8.86 3.00 2.37
CA LEU A 68 -8.76 4.42 2.70
C LEU A 68 -9.35 5.31 1.60
N SER A 69 -10.23 6.23 1.98
CA SER A 69 -10.80 7.28 1.13
C SER A 69 -11.57 8.30 2.00
N ASP A 70 -12.64 8.90 1.48
CA ASP A 70 -13.45 9.92 2.15
C ASP A 70 -14.42 9.42 3.24
N GLY A 71 -14.45 8.11 3.52
CA GLY A 71 -15.34 7.51 4.52
C GLY A 71 -16.75 7.22 4.00
N THR A 72 -17.02 7.37 2.70
CA THR A 72 -18.30 7.01 2.08
C THR A 72 -18.28 5.59 1.51
N ILE A 73 -19.45 5.07 1.14
CA ILE A 73 -19.55 3.84 0.35
C ILE A 73 -19.10 4.16 -1.09
N LYS A 74 -18.18 3.35 -1.61
CA LYS A 74 -17.68 3.47 -2.99
C LYS A 74 -17.73 2.14 -3.72
N THR A 75 -17.82 2.20 -5.04
CA THR A 75 -17.57 1.03 -5.90
C THR A 75 -16.05 0.80 -5.97
N LEU A 76 -15.60 -0.36 -5.49
CA LEU A 76 -14.25 -0.83 -5.71
C LEU A 76 -14.18 -1.60 -7.02
N TYR A 77 -13.23 -1.23 -7.85
CA TYR A 77 -12.81 -1.92 -9.06
C TYR A 77 -11.61 -2.79 -8.73
N ILE A 78 -11.72 -4.10 -8.98
CA ILE A 78 -10.69 -5.06 -8.61
C ILE A 78 -10.07 -5.66 -9.87
N ALA A 79 -8.75 -5.51 -10.00
CA ALA A 79 -7.95 -6.13 -11.05
C ALA A 79 -7.21 -7.38 -10.55
N ASP A 80 -6.54 -8.08 -11.46
CA ASP A 80 -5.85 -9.34 -11.17
C ASP A 80 -4.99 -9.27 -9.89
N GLU A 81 -5.01 -10.31 -9.08
CA GLU A 81 -4.30 -10.32 -7.81
C GLU A 81 -2.78 -10.11 -7.95
N LEU A 82 -2.20 -10.57 -9.08
CA LEU A 82 -0.78 -10.39 -9.38
C LEU A 82 -0.42 -8.95 -9.71
N SER A 83 -1.37 -8.13 -10.18
CA SER A 83 -1.13 -6.70 -10.36
C SER A 83 -1.19 -5.94 -9.04
N GLY A 84 -1.86 -6.51 -8.02
CA GLY A 84 -2.13 -5.83 -6.75
C GLY A 84 -3.07 -4.62 -6.87
N MET A 85 -3.60 -4.33 -8.06
CA MET A 85 -4.35 -3.10 -8.31
C MET A 85 -5.81 -3.24 -7.86
N THR A 86 -6.20 -2.38 -6.93
CA THR A 86 -7.60 -2.07 -6.64
C THR A 86 -7.78 -0.55 -6.60
N SER A 87 -8.98 -0.08 -6.95
CA SER A 87 -9.25 1.37 -6.93
C SER A 87 -10.72 1.66 -6.72
N VAL A 88 -11.03 2.80 -6.10
CA VAL A 88 -12.37 3.38 -6.07
C VAL A 88 -12.68 4.17 -7.35
N TYR A 89 -11.70 4.34 -8.24
CA TYR A 89 -11.84 4.93 -9.56
C TYR A 89 -11.73 3.86 -10.64
N LYS A 90 -12.59 3.93 -11.64
CA LYS A 90 -12.50 3.02 -12.79
C LYS A 90 -11.23 3.32 -13.59
N PRO A 91 -10.37 2.32 -13.87
CA PRO A 91 -9.18 2.55 -14.68
C PRO A 91 -9.52 3.09 -16.07
N ASN A 92 -8.78 4.10 -16.51
CA ASN A 92 -8.92 4.65 -17.85
C ASN A 92 -8.10 3.82 -18.84
N VAL A 93 -8.74 2.87 -19.51
CA VAL A 93 -8.10 1.95 -20.48
C VAL A 93 -7.32 2.69 -21.58
N ASN A 94 -7.77 3.87 -22.01
CA ASN A 94 -7.06 4.65 -23.02
C ASN A 94 -5.74 5.22 -22.49
N ALA A 95 -5.71 5.62 -21.21
CA ALA A 95 -4.48 6.06 -20.56
C ALA A 95 -3.52 4.89 -20.33
N LEU A 96 -4.03 3.74 -19.90
CA LEU A 96 -3.19 2.55 -19.66
C LEU A 96 -2.51 2.07 -20.95
N ARG A 97 -3.23 2.04 -22.08
CA ARG A 97 -2.71 1.65 -23.40
C ARG A 97 -1.58 2.53 -23.94
N TYR A 98 -1.35 3.70 -23.32
CA TYR A 98 -0.20 4.52 -23.67
C TYR A 98 1.13 3.84 -23.31
N PHE A 99 1.13 3.00 -22.26
CA PHE A 99 2.29 2.23 -21.83
C PHE A 99 2.13 0.78 -22.27
N ASN A 100 3.16 0.25 -22.95
CA ASN A 100 3.09 -1.07 -23.58
C ASN A 100 2.74 -2.18 -22.56
N GLY A 101 1.57 -2.80 -22.74
CA GLY A 101 1.09 -3.92 -21.93
C GLY A 101 0.50 -3.54 -20.57
N PHE A 102 0.44 -2.25 -20.24
CA PHE A 102 -0.03 -1.79 -18.93
C PHE A 102 -1.54 -1.93 -18.76
N GLU A 103 -2.30 -1.98 -19.84
CA GLU A 103 -3.74 -2.25 -19.85
C GLU A 103 -4.11 -3.61 -19.24
N ASN A 104 -3.17 -4.56 -19.25
CA ASN A 104 -3.39 -5.88 -18.66
C ASN A 104 -3.48 -5.80 -17.13
N PHE A 105 -2.66 -4.96 -16.49
CA PHE A 105 -2.67 -4.80 -15.03
C PHE A 105 -3.95 -4.14 -14.50
N GLY A 106 -4.56 -3.25 -15.30
CA GLY A 106 -5.81 -2.56 -14.97
C GLY A 106 -7.08 -3.26 -15.47
N THR A 107 -6.98 -4.51 -15.95
CA THR A 107 -8.15 -5.27 -16.40
C THR A 107 -9.00 -5.68 -15.21
N ILE A 108 -10.22 -5.14 -15.14
CA ILE A 108 -11.14 -5.38 -14.02
C ILE A 108 -11.85 -6.73 -14.18
N TYR A 109 -11.73 -7.59 -13.17
CA TYR A 109 -12.40 -8.90 -13.13
C TYR A 109 -13.67 -8.87 -12.26
N SER A 110 -13.75 -7.96 -11.29
CA SER A 110 -14.92 -7.80 -10.43
C SER A 110 -15.07 -6.40 -9.86
N THR A 111 -16.28 -6.10 -9.40
CA THR A 111 -16.60 -4.87 -8.66
C THR A 111 -17.37 -5.22 -7.40
N LYS A 112 -17.15 -4.48 -6.32
CA LYS A 112 -17.92 -4.61 -5.08
C LYS A 112 -18.15 -3.24 -4.45
N GLU A 113 -19.26 -3.07 -3.73
CA GLU A 113 -19.40 -1.92 -2.85
C GLU A 113 -18.60 -2.13 -1.57
N ILE A 114 -17.88 -1.11 -1.15
CA ILE A 114 -17.10 -1.11 0.09
C ILE A 114 -17.45 0.12 0.92
N GLN A 115 -17.40 -0.03 2.23
CA GLN A 115 -17.30 1.10 3.13
C GLN A 115 -15.83 1.52 3.18
N THR A 116 -15.53 2.76 2.81
CA THR A 116 -14.17 3.32 2.97
C THR A 116 -14.01 3.93 4.37
N LYS A 117 -12.77 4.19 4.77
CA LYS A 117 -12.45 4.85 6.04
C LYS A 117 -11.51 6.03 5.75
N LYS A 118 -11.65 7.14 6.48
CA LYS A 118 -10.64 8.20 6.45
C LYS A 118 -9.42 7.76 7.25
N LEU A 119 -8.23 8.19 6.85
CA LEU A 119 -7.02 7.88 7.60
C LEU A 119 -7.11 8.33 9.07
N ASP A 120 -7.68 9.53 9.30
CA ASP A 120 -7.90 10.08 10.65
C ASP A 120 -8.84 9.24 11.54
N ASP A 121 -9.65 8.36 10.94
CA ASP A 121 -10.61 7.50 11.64
C ASP A 121 -10.03 6.10 11.93
N VAL A 122 -8.78 5.83 11.54
CA VAL A 122 -8.09 4.56 11.84
C VAL A 122 -7.43 4.66 13.22
N TYR A 123 -7.71 3.68 14.07
CA TYR A 123 -7.12 3.59 15.41
C TYR A 123 -5.78 2.84 15.39
N ASP A 124 -5.00 2.98 16.47
CA ASP A 124 -3.74 2.27 16.69
C ASP A 124 -2.68 2.49 15.60
N ILE A 125 -2.69 3.67 14.95
CA ILE A 125 -1.59 4.12 14.10
C ILE A 125 -0.56 4.85 14.98
N PRO A 126 0.73 4.48 14.94
CA PRO A 126 1.77 5.20 15.65
C PRO A 126 2.05 6.57 15.00
N GLN A 127 2.94 7.36 15.59
CA GLN A 127 3.41 8.57 14.94
C GLN A 127 4.28 8.19 13.74
N ILE A 128 3.85 8.54 12.53
CA ILE A 128 4.50 8.15 11.29
C ILE A 128 5.66 9.09 10.95
N ASP A 129 6.82 8.51 10.65
CA ASP A 129 8.03 9.22 10.22
C ASP A 129 8.17 9.27 8.70
N MET A 130 7.67 8.24 8.02
CA MET A 130 7.77 8.10 6.56
C MET A 130 6.45 7.58 5.99
N LEU A 131 5.87 8.35 5.05
CA LEU A 131 4.71 7.93 4.28
C LEU A 131 5.13 7.56 2.85
N LYS A 132 4.79 6.36 2.43
CA LYS A 132 4.73 5.95 1.03
C LYS A 132 3.26 5.72 0.67
N MET A 133 2.85 6.22 -0.48
CA MET A 133 1.49 6.08 -0.99
C MET A 133 1.58 5.75 -2.47
N ASP A 134 1.18 4.53 -2.82
CA ASP A 134 1.07 4.06 -4.19
C ASP A 134 -0.29 3.37 -4.36
N ILE A 135 -1.30 4.20 -4.56
CA ILE A 135 -2.68 3.79 -4.80
C ILE A 135 -3.11 4.32 -6.15
N GLN A 136 -4.32 3.99 -6.57
CA GLN A 136 -4.73 4.16 -7.97
C GLN A 136 -5.68 5.34 -8.11
N GLY A 137 -5.18 6.54 -7.79
CA GLY A 137 -5.85 7.83 -8.02
C GLY A 137 -6.60 8.41 -6.83
N SER A 138 -6.46 7.83 -5.63
CA SER A 138 -7.13 8.28 -4.40
C SER A 138 -6.18 8.94 -3.40
N GLU A 139 -5.10 9.55 -3.89
CA GLU A 139 -4.05 10.15 -3.05
C GLU A 139 -4.43 11.52 -2.44
N LEU A 140 -5.54 12.11 -2.89
CA LEU A 140 -6.01 13.46 -2.52
C LEU A 140 -7.19 13.44 -1.54
#